data_AF-A0A8T9DJS9-F1
#
_entry.id   AF-A0A8T9DJS9-F1
#
_cell.length_a   1.000
_cell.length_b   1.000
_cell.length_c   1.000
_cell.angle_alpha   90.00
_cell.angle_beta   90.00
_cell.angle_gamma   90.00
#
_symmetry.space_group_name_H-M   'P 1'
#
loop_
_entity.id
_entity.type
_entity.pdbx_description
1 polymer ?
#
loop_
_entity_poly.entity_id
_entity_poly.type
_entity_poly.pdbx_seq_one_letter_code
_entity_poly.pdbx_strand_id
1 'polypeptide(L)'
;MTQGRAAHPGALAAERASPEQIAELRAILEQMEQASDDGERFAVPDLAFHQTILHISGNELIGSLAALIETALVISFRLSDDNPAGQRHSLSLHRQIVENIEKRDPAATSKVLIDLLDGAEADVRRSLAARLGRQK
;
A
#
# COMPACT_ATOMS: atom_id res chain seq x y z
N MET A 1 -1.97 -31.69 11.61
CA MET A 1 -2.33 -30.58 12.51
C MET A 1 -1.85 -29.30 11.85
N THR A 2 -2.71 -28.66 11.07
CA THR A 2 -2.38 -27.43 10.35
C THR A 2 -2.47 -26.28 11.36
N GLN A 3 -1.33 -25.81 11.87
CA GLN A 3 -1.30 -24.55 12.61
C GLN A 3 -1.92 -23.47 11.72
N GLY A 4 -2.98 -22.81 12.21
CA GLY A 4 -3.58 -21.66 11.56
C GLY A 4 -2.57 -20.53 11.46
N ARG A 5 -1.89 -20.41 10.32
CA ARG A 5 -1.30 -19.13 9.92
C ARG A 5 -2.48 -18.18 9.75
N ALA A 6 -2.50 -17.08 10.49
CA ALA A 6 -3.33 -15.96 10.12
C ALA A 6 -3.03 -15.64 8.65
N ALA A 7 -4.02 -15.79 7.78
CA ALA A 7 -3.84 -15.56 6.35
C ALA A 7 -3.47 -14.08 6.14
N HIS A 8 -2.45 -13.83 5.33
CA HIS A 8 -1.95 -12.49 5.05
C HIS A 8 -3.06 -11.63 4.42
N PRO A 9 -3.19 -10.32 4.73
CA PRO A 9 -4.25 -9.47 4.19
C PRO A 9 -4.38 -9.52 2.66
N GLY A 10 -3.25 -9.54 1.94
CA GLY A 10 -3.23 -9.67 0.49
C GLY A 10 -3.79 -11.01 -0.02
N ALA A 11 -3.52 -12.12 0.67
CA ALA A 11 -4.07 -13.42 0.30
C ALA A 11 -5.60 -13.44 0.50
N LEU A 12 -6.06 -12.93 1.64
CA LEU A 12 -7.50 -12.81 1.93
C LEU A 12 -8.19 -11.87 0.95
N ALA A 13 -7.55 -10.77 0.55
CA ALA A 13 -8.10 -9.84 -0.43
C ALA A 13 -8.33 -10.52 -1.79
N ALA A 14 -7.35 -11.29 -2.27
CA ALA A 14 -7.49 -12.05 -3.51
C ALA A 14 -8.63 -13.08 -3.45
N GLU A 15 -8.79 -13.76 -2.32
CA GLU A 15 -9.85 -14.75 -2.13
C GLU A 15 -11.25 -14.13 -2.04
N ARG A 16 -11.36 -12.93 -1.44
CA ARG A 16 -12.65 -12.38 -0.99
C ARG A 16 -13.19 -11.21 -1.80
N ALA A 17 -12.36 -10.49 -2.55
CA ALA A 17 -12.78 -9.26 -3.24
C ALA A 17 -14.03 -9.49 -4.09
N SER A 18 -15.06 -8.66 -3.94
CA SER A 18 -16.20 -8.65 -4.85
C SER A 18 -15.84 -7.94 -6.17
N PRO A 19 -16.62 -8.14 -7.25
CA PRO A 19 -16.44 -7.38 -8.48
C PRO A 19 -16.48 -5.86 -8.27
N GLU A 20 -17.33 -5.38 -7.38
CA GLU A 20 -17.47 -3.96 -7.03
C GLU A 20 -16.23 -3.44 -6.32
N GLN A 21 -15.66 -4.23 -5.39
CA GLN A 21 -14.43 -3.88 -4.67
C GLN A 21 -13.21 -3.88 -5.61
N ILE A 22 -13.17 -4.77 -6.61
CA ILE A 22 -12.14 -4.74 -7.65
C ILE A 22 -12.26 -3.46 -8.49
N ALA A 23 -13.48 -3.08 -8.89
CA ALA A 23 -13.72 -1.84 -9.61
C ALA A 23 -13.33 -0.60 -8.79
N GLU A 24 -13.58 -0.61 -7.48
CA GLU A 24 -13.13 0.43 -6.55
C GLU A 24 -11.59 0.55 -6.53
N LEU A 25 -10.88 -0.58 -6.36
CA LEU A 25 -9.41 -0.60 -6.39
C LEU A 25 -8.85 -0.06 -7.73
N ARG A 26 -9.52 -0.37 -8.85
CA ARG A 26 -9.16 0.17 -10.18
C ARG A 26 -9.36 1.68 -10.25
N ALA A 27 -10.47 2.20 -9.75
CA ALA A 27 -10.72 3.65 -9.70
C ALA A 27 -9.72 4.39 -8.81
N ILE A 28 -9.27 3.76 -7.72
CA ILE A 28 -8.22 4.31 -6.86
C ILE A 28 -6.87 4.33 -7.61
N LEU A 29 -6.51 3.26 -8.33
CA LEU A 29 -5.28 3.25 -9.16
C LEU A 29 -5.24 4.38 -10.17
N GLU A 30 -6.36 4.71 -10.81
CA GLU A 30 -6.45 5.83 -11.74
C GLU A 30 -6.16 7.18 -11.05
N GLN A 31 -6.63 7.37 -9.82
CA GLN A 31 -6.34 8.57 -9.02
C GLN A 31 -4.86 8.64 -8.63
N MET A 32 -4.25 7.51 -8.26
CA MET A 32 -2.81 7.43 -7.97
C MET A 32 -1.98 7.76 -9.22
N GLU A 33 -2.39 7.28 -10.39
CA GLU A 33 -1.72 7.56 -11.66
C GLU A 33 -1.75 9.05 -12.01
N GLN A 34 -2.91 9.71 -11.84
CA GLN A 34 -3.06 11.16 -12.03
C GLN A 34 -2.23 12.00 -11.06
N ALA A 35 -1.85 11.43 -9.91
CA ALA A 35 -1.07 12.07 -8.86
C ALA A 35 0.39 11.59 -8.80
N SER A 36 0.85 10.76 -9.74
CA SER A 36 2.16 10.08 -9.67
C SER A 36 3.41 10.97 -9.77
N ASP A 37 3.21 12.28 -9.93
CA ASP A 37 4.26 13.31 -9.96
C ASP A 37 4.14 14.31 -8.80
N ASP A 38 3.20 14.11 -7.88
CA ASP A 38 2.93 14.99 -6.74
C ASP A 38 2.68 14.14 -5.49
N GLY A 39 3.65 14.13 -4.58
CA GLY A 39 3.59 13.26 -3.40
C GLY A 39 2.48 13.58 -2.43
N GLU A 40 2.08 14.85 -2.33
CA GLU A 40 0.98 15.25 -1.45
C GLU A 40 -0.35 14.76 -2.02
N ARG A 41 -0.54 14.88 -3.34
CA ARG A 41 -1.74 14.39 -4.02
C ARG A 41 -1.77 12.87 -4.13
N PHE A 42 -0.62 12.19 -4.16
CA PHE A 42 -0.53 10.74 -4.22
C PHE A 42 -0.94 10.07 -2.89
N ALA A 43 -0.69 10.73 -1.76
CA ALA A 43 -0.91 10.16 -0.44
C ALA A 43 -2.37 9.78 -0.15
N VAL A 44 -3.33 10.58 -0.63
CA VAL A 44 -4.76 10.34 -0.39
C VAL A 44 -5.27 9.07 -1.08
N PRO A 45 -5.08 8.86 -2.40
CA PRO A 45 -5.52 7.63 -3.05
C PRO A 45 -4.68 6.41 -2.63
N ASP A 46 -3.39 6.57 -2.33
CA ASP A 46 -2.54 5.50 -1.76
C ASP A 46 -3.13 4.97 -0.44
N LEU A 47 -3.53 5.88 0.46
CA LEU A 47 -4.22 5.52 1.69
C LEU A 47 -5.55 4.80 1.43
N ALA A 48 -6.38 5.34 0.53
CA ALA A 48 -7.66 4.72 0.19
C ALA A 48 -7.47 3.27 -0.29
N PHE A 49 -6.44 3.01 -1.10
CA PHE A 49 -6.10 1.67 -1.55
C PHE A 49 -5.86 0.70 -0.39
N HIS A 50 -5.02 1.12 0.57
CA HIS A 50 -4.69 0.32 1.75
C HIS A 50 -5.93 0.02 2.61
N GLN A 51 -6.79 1.02 2.81
CA GLN A 51 -8.06 0.86 3.55
C GLN A 51 -8.98 -0.15 2.85
N THR A 52 -9.12 -0.06 1.53
CA THR A 52 -9.94 -1.00 0.74
C THR A 52 -9.39 -2.43 0.83
N ILE A 53 -8.08 -2.65 0.71
CA ILE A 53 -7.47 -3.99 0.87
C ILE A 53 -7.76 -4.59 2.26
N LEU A 54 -7.64 -3.78 3.31
CA LEU A 54 -7.89 -4.22 4.68
C LEU A 54 -9.37 -4.57 4.88
N HIS A 55 -10.27 -3.74 4.37
CA HIS A 55 -11.69 -4.00 4.40
C HIS A 55 -12.05 -5.32 3.70
N ILE A 56 -11.54 -5.55 2.49
CA ILE A 56 -11.74 -6.81 1.77
C ILE A 56 -11.19 -8.00 2.57
N SER A 57 -10.04 -7.84 3.22
CA SER A 57 -9.43 -8.91 4.01
C SER A 57 -10.26 -9.33 5.22
N GLY A 58 -11.19 -8.49 5.69
CA GLY A 58 -12.09 -8.79 6.80
C GLY A 58 -11.39 -8.91 8.16
N ASN A 59 -10.22 -8.27 8.32
CA ASN A 59 -9.46 -8.26 9.57
C ASN A 59 -9.47 -6.88 10.23
N GLU A 60 -10.50 -6.62 11.04
CA GLU A 60 -10.68 -5.34 11.74
C GLU A 60 -9.56 -5.02 12.76
N LEU A 61 -8.84 -6.03 13.26
CA LEU A 61 -7.75 -5.84 14.23
C LEU A 61 -6.50 -5.17 13.61
N ILE A 62 -6.37 -5.21 12.27
CA ILE A 62 -5.27 -4.55 11.53
C ILE A 62 -5.62 -3.07 11.24
N GLY A 63 -6.88 -2.65 11.35
CA GLY A 63 -7.31 -1.26 11.12
C GLY A 63 -6.60 -0.23 12.02
N SER A 64 -6.30 -0.60 13.27
CA SER A 64 -5.60 0.29 14.23
C SER A 64 -4.10 0.42 13.94
N LEU A 65 -3.47 -0.60 13.35
CA LEU A 65 -2.08 -0.54 12.90
C LEU A 65 -1.98 0.23 11.57
N ALA A 66 -3.02 0.12 10.73
CA ALA A 66 -3.15 0.88 9.49
C ALA A 66 -3.22 2.38 9.73
N ALA A 67 -3.94 2.85 10.76
CA ALA A 67 -3.99 4.27 11.13
C ALA A 67 -2.63 4.83 11.60
N LEU A 68 -1.79 3.98 12.23
CA LEU A 68 -0.42 4.34 12.62
C LEU A 68 0.53 4.37 11.42
N ILE A 69 0.41 3.41 10.49
CA ILE A 69 1.15 3.38 9.23
C ILE A 69 0.73 4.56 8.35
N GLU A 70 -0.56 4.88 8.28
CA GLU A 70 -1.15 6.05 7.60
C GLU A 70 -0.56 7.36 8.12
N THR A 71 -0.49 7.52 9.44
CA THR A 71 0.14 8.69 10.06
C THR A 71 1.65 8.75 9.71
N ALA A 72 2.35 7.62 9.73
CA ALA A 72 3.77 7.55 9.39
C ALA A 72 4.05 7.78 7.90
N LEU A 73 3.18 7.31 6.99
CA LEU A 73 3.27 7.48 5.53
C LEU A 73 2.96 8.92 5.13
N VAL A 74 1.89 9.52 5.67
CA VAL A 74 1.57 10.94 5.43
C VAL A 74 2.69 11.84 5.95
N ILE A 75 3.23 11.54 7.14
CA ILE A 75 4.42 12.23 7.63
C ILE A 75 5.58 12.00 6.67
N SER A 76 5.88 10.76 6.25
CA SER A 76 6.95 10.47 5.30
C SER A 76 6.81 11.24 3.98
N PHE A 77 5.64 11.25 3.34
CA PHE A 77 5.42 11.96 2.08
C PHE A 77 5.60 13.48 2.22
N ARG A 78 5.06 14.07 3.30
CA ARG A 78 5.32 15.50 3.62
C ARG A 78 6.77 15.79 3.95
N LEU A 79 7.50 14.76 4.37
CA LEU A 79 8.88 14.82 4.80
C LEU A 79 9.87 14.52 3.65
N SER A 80 9.51 13.84 2.57
CA SER A 80 10.49 13.26 1.65
C SER A 80 10.99 14.20 0.53
N ASP A 81 10.49 15.44 0.40
CA ASP A 81 10.52 16.18 -0.87
C ASP A 81 9.78 15.37 -1.97
N ASP A 82 9.32 15.98 -3.06
CA ASP A 82 8.66 15.25 -4.15
C ASP A 82 9.54 14.07 -4.62
N ASN A 83 9.06 12.83 -4.47
CA ASN A 83 9.74 11.61 -4.93
C ASN A 83 8.94 10.89 -6.03
N PRO A 84 8.83 11.47 -7.25
CA PRO A 84 8.09 10.85 -8.36
C PRO A 84 8.60 9.45 -8.72
N ALA A 85 9.91 9.20 -8.58
CA ALA A 85 10.48 7.89 -8.87
C ALA A 85 9.96 6.81 -7.91
N GLY A 86 9.93 7.11 -6.61
CA GLY A 86 9.34 6.23 -5.60
C GLY A 86 7.84 6.04 -5.80
N GLN A 87 7.10 7.10 -6.11
CA GLN A 87 5.65 7.05 -6.38
C GLN A 87 5.34 6.17 -7.58
N ARG A 88 6.06 6.33 -8.70
CA ARG A 88 5.88 5.51 -9.91
C ARG A 88 6.24 4.05 -9.68
N HIS A 89 7.26 3.77 -8.85
CA HIS A 89 7.58 2.39 -8.44
C HIS A 89 6.45 1.79 -7.59
N SER A 90 5.99 2.51 -6.57
CA SER A 90 4.86 2.12 -5.73
C SER A 90 3.60 1.84 -6.56
N LEU A 91 3.26 2.73 -7.49
CA LEU A 91 2.11 2.56 -8.40
C LEU A 91 2.20 1.28 -9.23
N SER A 92 3.40 0.85 -9.64
CA SER A 92 3.59 -0.42 -10.34
C SER A 92 3.25 -1.63 -9.46
N LEU A 93 3.62 -1.59 -8.18
CA LEU A 93 3.29 -2.65 -7.22
C LEU A 93 1.79 -2.68 -6.92
N HIS A 94 1.16 -1.51 -6.77
CA HIS A 94 -0.28 -1.38 -6.61
C HIS A 94 -1.06 -2.01 -7.79
N ARG A 95 -0.64 -1.76 -9.04
CA ARG A 95 -1.25 -2.41 -10.23
C ARG A 95 -1.12 -3.93 -10.17
N GLN A 96 0.06 -4.45 -9.83
CA GLN A 96 0.29 -5.89 -9.72
C GLN A 96 -0.60 -6.55 -8.65
N ILE A 97 -0.84 -5.87 -7.53
CA ILE A 97 -1.77 -6.34 -6.48
C ILE A 97 -3.17 -6.50 -7.06
N VAL A 98 -3.72 -5.48 -7.74
CA VAL A 98 -5.07 -5.55 -8.31
C VAL A 98 -5.18 -6.63 -9.38
N GLU A 99 -4.17 -6.75 -10.26
CA GLU A 99 -4.13 -7.80 -11.28
C GLU A 99 -4.12 -9.21 -10.67
N ASN A 100 -3.41 -9.41 -9.56
CA ASN A 100 -3.37 -10.69 -8.87
C ASN A 100 -4.69 -10.99 -8.13
N ILE A 101 -5.36 -9.96 -7.58
CA ILE A 101 -6.70 -10.08 -7.00
C ILE A 101 -7.72 -10.49 -8.06
N GLU A 102 -7.70 -9.87 -9.24
CA GLU A 102 -8.56 -10.23 -10.37
C GLU A 102 -8.36 -11.67 -10.83
N LYS A 103 -7.11 -12.14 -10.83
CA LYS A 103 -6.74 -13.52 -11.16
C LYS A 103 -7.03 -14.52 -10.03
N ARG A 104 -7.48 -14.04 -8.86
CA ARG A 104 -7.66 -14.85 -7.64
C ARG A 104 -6.40 -15.61 -7.26
N ASP A 105 -5.24 -14.93 -7.28
CA ASP A 105 -3.94 -15.50 -6.88
C ASP A 105 -3.51 -14.98 -5.50
N PRO A 106 -3.78 -15.72 -4.41
CA PRO A 106 -3.50 -15.26 -3.05
C PRO A 106 -2.01 -15.21 -2.74
N ALA A 107 -1.23 -16.13 -3.32
CA ALA A 107 0.20 -16.23 -3.08
C ALA A 107 0.93 -15.05 -3.73
N ALA A 108 0.63 -14.74 -4.99
CA ALA A 108 1.20 -13.60 -5.69
C ALA A 108 0.77 -12.27 -5.05
N THR A 109 -0.51 -12.13 -4.69
CA THR A 109 -1.02 -10.91 -4.03
C THR A 109 -0.31 -10.67 -2.69
N SER A 110 -0.16 -11.72 -1.87
CA SER A 110 0.55 -11.62 -0.60
C SER A 110 2.01 -11.22 -0.78
N LYS A 111 2.69 -11.80 -1.78
CA LYS A 111 4.09 -11.49 -2.05
C LYS A 111 4.28 -10.02 -2.43
N VAL A 112 3.49 -9.53 -3.40
CA VAL A 112 3.64 -8.15 -3.87
C VAL A 112 3.28 -7.15 -2.77
N LEU A 113 2.29 -7.46 -1.93
CA LEU A 113 1.95 -6.60 -0.79
C LEU A 113 3.08 -6.53 0.25
N ILE A 114 3.84 -7.61 0.47
CA ILE A 114 5.04 -7.58 1.33
C ILE A 114 6.13 -6.71 0.68
N ASP A 115 6.40 -6.92 -0.61
CA ASP A 115 7.40 -6.13 -1.34
C ASP A 115 7.08 -4.61 -1.28
N LEU A 116 5.80 -4.23 -1.34
CA LEU A 116 5.33 -2.85 -1.18
C LEU A 116 5.64 -2.28 0.22
N LEU A 117 5.37 -3.05 1.28
CA LEU A 117 5.61 -2.62 2.66
C LEU A 117 7.11 -2.49 2.96
N ASP A 118 7.93 -3.43 2.48
CA ASP A 118 9.39 -3.39 2.63
C ASP A 118 9.98 -2.15 1.92
N GLY A 119 9.46 -1.82 0.74
CA GLY A 119 9.82 -0.60 0.01
C GLY A 119 9.52 0.67 0.79
N ALA A 120 8.31 0.76 1.35
CA ALA A 120 7.88 1.89 2.17
C ALA A 120 8.73 2.06 3.45
N GLU A 121 9.05 0.96 4.16
CA GLU A 121 9.94 1.01 5.33
C GLU A 121 11.31 1.59 4.95
N ALA A 122 11.87 1.14 3.82
CA ALA A 122 13.16 1.60 3.34
C ALA A 122 13.15 3.10 2.98
N ASP A 123 12.07 3.59 2.38
CA ASP A 123 11.88 5.02 2.08
C ASP A 123 11.80 5.89 3.34
N VAL A 124 11.03 5.46 4.34
CA VAL A 124 10.95 6.14 5.65
C VAL A 124 12.32 6.20 6.30
N ARG A 125 13.05 5.07 6.33
CA ARG A 125 14.38 4.98 6.93
C ARG A 125 15.38 5.92 6.26
N ARG A 126 15.37 5.99 4.92
CA ARG A 126 16.20 6.92 4.14
C ARG A 126 15.86 8.37 4.46
N SER A 127 14.58 8.71 4.50
CA SER A 127 14.10 10.08 4.74
C SER A 127 14.47 10.57 6.15
N LEU A 128 14.36 9.72 7.16
CA LEU A 128 14.78 10.01 8.53
C LEU A 128 16.30 10.22 8.63
N ALA A 129 17.09 9.32 8.02
CA ALA A 129 18.55 9.43 8.01
C ALA A 129 19.03 10.73 7.34
N ALA A 130 18.42 11.10 6.20
CA ALA A 130 18.75 12.34 5.51
C ALA A 130 18.51 13.59 6.37
N ARG A 131 17.40 13.65 7.13
CA ARG A 131 17.12 14.79 8.04
C ARG A 131 18.06 14.87 9.22
N LEU A 132 18.32 13.74 9.88
CA LEU A 132 19.25 13.71 11.01
C LEU A 132 20.68 14.07 10.60
N GLY A 133 21.06 13.77 9.34
CA GLY A 133 22.30 14.21 8.74
C GLY A 133 22.34 15.70 8.41
N ARG A 134 21.21 16.32 8.02
CA ARG A 134 21.10 17.78 7.74
C ARG A 134 21.10 18.64 9.00
N GLN A 135 20.87 18.07 10.19
CA GLN A 135 20.87 18.78 11.48
C GLN A 135 22.24 18.81 12.18
N LYS A 136 23.30 18.27 11.54
CA LYS A 136 24.69 18.35 12.00
C LYS A 136 25.48 19.29 11.10
#